data_AF-A0A8X7BU21-F1
#
_entry.id   AF-A0A8X7BU21-F1
#
_cell.length_a   1.000
_cell.length_b   1.000
_cell.length_c   1.000
_cell.angle_alpha   90.00
_cell.angle_beta   90.00
_cell.angle_gamma   90.00
#
_symmetry.space_group_name_H-M   'P 1'
#
loop_
_entity.id
_entity.type
_entity.pdbx_description
1 polymer ?
#
loop_
_entity_poly.entity_id
_entity_poly.type
_entity_poly.pdbx_seq_one_letter_code
_entity_poly.pdbx_strand_id
1 'polypeptide(L)'
;MMINDTSTAKDLFIITTHVFIQDCTLTVLNDPDVRHFTSTHDIHNCIWSSEEIESVLGKEPARLIIMAETRSHKSYKLLQDHKTIFKSTTKLLSRFHWTQDNKIDRYKTAKAIIADDNIDIRERFLLASHYCFQEDVISIWEILDDAQKNFFQKCDFNIEQKWVNWAGYGRDIDWEEIALVSRFGVQRYFPKLEREERLRHLKCYKRGIWNDYHELQFCLSILDQNEQKEILEKCPFQILQVFLDWPIHEKLLDVVELLWPYLTEQNFLHILYLILYQKRLFYWIGYDYVTIVIKLWKRVSFPYSILRREIQII
;
A
#
# COMPACT_ATOMS: atom_id res chain seq x y z
N MET A 1 41.49 -26.92 -2.24
CA MET A 1 41.07 -26.56 -3.61
C MET A 1 39.63 -26.08 -3.48
N MET A 2 39.42 -24.76 -3.40
CA MET A 2 38.09 -24.16 -3.23
C MET A 2 37.40 -24.12 -4.59
N ILE A 3 36.21 -24.70 -4.69
CA ILE A 3 35.38 -24.69 -5.88
C ILE A 3 34.52 -23.41 -5.80
N ASN A 4 34.93 -22.36 -6.50
CA ASN A 4 34.17 -21.11 -6.71
C ASN A 4 33.19 -21.30 -7.86
N ASP A 5 32.14 -22.09 -7.65
CA ASP A 5 31.09 -22.24 -8.68
C ASP A 5 29.78 -21.58 -8.24
N THR A 6 29.56 -20.37 -8.75
CA THR A 6 28.32 -19.60 -8.60
C THR A 6 27.08 -20.32 -9.14
N SER A 7 27.25 -21.37 -9.96
CA SER A 7 26.15 -22.24 -10.40
C SER A 7 25.54 -22.98 -9.20
N THR A 8 26.37 -23.48 -8.30
CA THR A 8 25.93 -24.37 -7.22
C THR A 8 25.10 -23.63 -6.16
N ALA A 9 25.38 -22.35 -5.91
CA ALA A 9 24.59 -21.53 -4.98
C ALA A 9 23.18 -21.18 -5.54
N LYS A 10 23.08 -20.97 -6.86
CA LYS A 10 21.80 -20.80 -7.56
C LYS A 10 20.97 -22.08 -7.52
N ASP A 11 21.60 -23.22 -7.78
CA ASP A 11 20.93 -24.52 -7.77
C ASP A 11 20.46 -24.90 -6.36
N LEU A 12 21.25 -24.60 -5.32
CA LEU A 12 20.85 -24.84 -3.92
C LEU A 12 19.65 -23.98 -3.50
N PHE A 13 19.59 -22.70 -3.91
CA PHE A 13 18.47 -21.82 -3.57
C PHE A 13 17.16 -22.26 -4.25
N ILE A 14 17.23 -22.68 -5.52
CA ILE A 14 16.08 -23.22 -6.26
C ILE A 14 15.56 -24.49 -5.59
N ILE A 15 16.46 -25.41 -5.21
CA ILE A 15 16.09 -26.66 -4.52
C ILE A 15 15.49 -26.40 -3.14
N THR A 16 16.07 -25.48 -2.36
CA THR A 16 15.57 -25.18 -0.99
C THR A 16 14.19 -24.53 -1.02
N THR A 17 13.92 -23.66 -2.02
CA THR A 17 12.61 -23.03 -2.20
C THR A 17 11.56 -24.03 -2.71
N HIS A 18 11.95 -25.02 -3.53
CA HIS A 18 11.06 -26.09 -3.99
C HIS A 18 10.71 -27.10 -2.88
N VAL A 19 11.68 -27.48 -2.05
CA VAL A 19 11.51 -28.46 -0.95
C VAL A 19 10.66 -27.88 0.19
N PHE A 20 10.86 -26.61 0.55
CA PHE A 20 10.11 -25.98 1.64
C PHE A 20 8.62 -25.80 1.31
N ILE A 21 8.26 -25.67 0.02
CA ILE A 21 6.87 -25.56 -0.45
C ILE A 21 6.20 -26.94 -0.54
N GLN A 22 6.94 -27.99 -0.92
CA GLN A 22 6.41 -29.36 -0.94
C GLN A 22 6.13 -29.92 0.47
N ASP A 23 6.91 -29.54 1.48
CA ASP A 23 6.68 -29.97 2.86
C ASP A 23 5.49 -29.27 3.55
N CYS A 24 4.99 -28.15 2.99
CA CYS A 24 3.86 -27.42 3.58
C CYS A 24 2.48 -27.77 3.00
N THR A 25 2.37 -28.36 1.80
CA THR A 25 1.09 -28.93 1.30
C THR A 25 1.33 -29.92 0.16
N LEU A 26 0.78 -31.14 0.30
CA LEU A 26 0.72 -32.16 -0.77
C LEU A 26 -0.31 -31.80 -1.87
N THR A 27 -0.24 -30.60 -2.44
CA THR A 27 -1.09 -30.18 -3.56
C THR A 27 -0.28 -29.48 -4.65
N VAL A 28 -0.50 -29.90 -5.89
CA VAL A 28 0.10 -29.31 -7.10
C VAL A 28 -0.39 -27.86 -7.23
N LEU A 29 0.54 -26.92 -7.38
CA LEU A 29 0.25 -25.50 -7.60
C LEU A 29 -0.63 -25.34 -8.84
N ASN A 30 -1.67 -24.49 -8.76
CA ASN A 30 -2.51 -24.19 -9.91
C ASN A 30 -1.84 -23.12 -10.82
N ASP A 31 -2.33 -22.98 -12.05
CA ASP A 31 -1.77 -22.06 -13.05
C ASP A 31 -1.65 -20.58 -12.57
N PRO A 32 -2.63 -20.00 -11.83
CA PRO A 32 -2.45 -18.70 -11.16
C PRO A 32 -1.24 -18.63 -10.21
N ASP A 33 -1.03 -19.67 -9.40
CA ASP A 33 0.08 -19.74 -8.46
C ASP A 33 1.42 -19.87 -9.20
N VAL A 34 1.45 -20.59 -10.31
CA VAL A 34 2.63 -20.70 -11.20
C VAL A 34 2.97 -19.35 -11.84
N ARG A 35 1.98 -18.58 -12.31
CA ARG A 35 2.23 -17.24 -12.88
C ARG A 35 2.70 -16.25 -11.82
N HIS A 36 2.13 -16.31 -10.62
CA HIS A 36 2.62 -15.53 -9.49
C HIS A 36 4.07 -15.90 -9.19
N PHE A 37 4.38 -17.20 -9.10
CA PHE A 37 5.73 -17.71 -8.85
C PHE A 37 6.75 -17.29 -9.91
N THR A 38 6.44 -17.43 -11.20
CA THR A 38 7.33 -17.02 -12.30
C THR A 38 7.58 -15.51 -12.29
N SER A 39 6.54 -14.70 -12.07
CA SER A 39 6.71 -13.25 -11.91
C SER A 39 7.56 -12.89 -10.68
N THR A 40 7.50 -13.69 -9.62
CA THR A 40 8.27 -13.49 -8.39
C THR A 40 9.73 -13.93 -8.59
N HIS A 41 9.98 -14.96 -9.40
CA HIS A 41 11.31 -15.46 -9.76
C HIS A 41 12.11 -14.44 -10.58
N ASP A 42 11.50 -13.82 -11.59
CA ASP A 42 12.15 -12.77 -12.39
C ASP A 42 12.51 -11.55 -11.53
N ILE A 43 11.65 -11.20 -10.57
CA ILE A 43 11.89 -10.14 -9.60
C ILE A 43 13.05 -10.51 -8.67
N HIS A 44 13.14 -11.76 -8.20
CA HIS A 44 14.21 -12.25 -7.32
C HIS A 44 15.61 -12.15 -7.96
N ASN A 45 15.73 -12.54 -9.23
CA ASN A 45 17.02 -12.53 -9.95
C ASN A 45 17.57 -11.11 -10.17
N CYS A 46 16.72 -10.08 -10.09
CA CYS A 46 17.12 -8.68 -10.26
C CYS A 46 17.40 -7.92 -8.95
N ILE A 47 17.02 -8.47 -7.78
CA ILE A 47 17.10 -7.77 -6.49
C ILE A 47 18.47 -7.90 -5.81
N TRP A 48 19.30 -8.88 -6.18
CA TRP A 48 20.56 -9.19 -5.49
C TRP A 48 21.76 -9.09 -6.42
N SER A 49 22.80 -8.37 -6.00
CA SER A 49 24.13 -8.44 -6.61
C SER A 49 24.89 -9.70 -6.17
N SER A 50 25.85 -10.18 -6.98
CA SER A 50 26.64 -11.38 -6.63
C SER A 50 27.43 -11.22 -5.33
N GLU A 51 27.93 -10.00 -5.03
CA GLU A 51 28.66 -9.69 -3.79
C GLU A 51 27.76 -9.73 -2.54
N GLU A 52 26.50 -9.32 -2.64
CA GLU A 52 25.54 -9.39 -1.52
C GLU A 52 25.19 -10.83 -1.17
N ILE A 53 25.06 -11.69 -2.17
CA ILE A 53 24.78 -13.12 -1.98
C ILE A 53 25.95 -13.78 -1.23
N GLU A 54 27.19 -13.51 -1.63
CA GLU A 54 28.39 -14.09 -1.00
C GLU A 54 28.60 -13.63 0.45
N SER A 55 28.33 -12.35 0.77
CA SER A 55 28.47 -11.84 2.15
C SER A 55 27.45 -12.42 3.14
N VAL A 56 26.30 -12.90 2.63
CA VAL A 56 25.17 -13.39 3.45
C VAL A 56 25.16 -14.92 3.54
N LEU A 57 25.75 -15.65 2.59
CA LEU A 57 25.88 -17.11 2.62
C LEU A 57 26.67 -17.67 3.82
N GLY A 58 27.34 -16.82 4.60
CA GLY A 58 27.90 -17.18 5.92
C GLY A 58 26.89 -17.21 7.08
N LYS A 59 25.59 -16.93 6.85
CA LYS A 59 24.52 -16.89 7.86
C LYS A 59 23.35 -17.81 7.53
N GLU A 60 22.56 -18.17 8.55
CA GLU A 60 21.41 -19.09 8.51
C GLU A 60 20.54 -18.98 7.22
N PRO A 61 20.40 -20.08 6.44
CA PRO A 61 19.60 -20.12 5.21
C PRO A 61 18.12 -19.72 5.38
N ALA A 62 17.52 -19.96 6.55
CA ALA A 62 16.14 -19.58 6.83
C ALA A 62 15.92 -18.06 6.82
N ARG A 63 16.93 -17.27 7.27
CA ARG A 63 16.86 -15.81 7.22
C ARG A 63 16.95 -15.27 5.80
N LEU A 64 17.70 -15.95 4.92
CA LEU A 64 17.83 -15.61 3.51
C LEU A 64 16.50 -15.73 2.76
N ILE A 65 15.76 -16.83 2.97
CA ILE A 65 14.47 -17.08 2.31
C ILE A 65 13.44 -16.00 2.72
N ILE A 66 13.29 -15.76 4.03
CA ILE A 66 12.36 -14.75 4.55
C ILE A 66 12.70 -13.35 4.03
N MET A 67 13.98 -12.97 3.99
CA MET A 67 14.42 -11.68 3.46
C MET A 67 14.13 -11.55 1.97
N ALA A 68 14.38 -12.60 1.19
CA ALA A 68 14.19 -12.58 -0.26
C ALA A 68 12.69 -12.51 -0.62
N GLU A 69 11.84 -13.31 0.02
CA GLU A 69 10.37 -13.25 -0.12
C GLU A 69 9.83 -11.87 0.29
N THR A 70 10.31 -11.33 1.40
CA THR A 70 9.91 -10.00 1.88
C THR A 70 10.29 -8.90 0.89
N ARG A 71 11.51 -8.95 0.33
CA ARG A 71 11.97 -7.98 -0.68
C ARG A 71 11.14 -8.11 -1.96
N SER A 72 10.88 -9.33 -2.43
CA SER A 72 10.09 -9.57 -3.63
C SER A 72 8.65 -9.08 -3.49
N HIS A 73 7.98 -9.40 -2.37
CA HIS A 73 6.62 -8.95 -2.12
C HIS A 73 6.52 -7.41 -2.05
N LYS A 74 7.47 -6.75 -1.39
CA LYS A 74 7.51 -5.28 -1.30
C LYS A 74 7.80 -4.62 -2.64
N SER A 75 8.73 -5.18 -3.42
CA SER A 75 9.03 -4.75 -4.79
C SER A 75 7.81 -4.90 -5.68
N TYR A 76 7.15 -6.05 -5.64
CA TYR A 76 5.92 -6.31 -6.37
C TYR A 76 4.82 -5.32 -5.98
N LYS A 77 4.60 -5.07 -4.68
CA LYS A 77 3.61 -4.07 -4.24
C LYS A 77 3.93 -2.67 -4.78
N LEU A 78 5.19 -2.23 -4.73
CA LEU A 78 5.57 -0.94 -5.31
C LEU A 78 5.31 -0.92 -6.83
N LEU A 79 5.66 -1.98 -7.56
CA LEU A 79 5.40 -2.07 -8.99
C LEU A 79 3.90 -2.07 -9.30
N GLN A 80 3.07 -2.73 -8.48
CA GLN A 80 1.61 -2.70 -8.62
C GLN A 80 1.05 -1.32 -8.34
N ASP A 81 1.55 -0.63 -7.30
CA ASP A 81 1.17 0.76 -6.98
C ASP A 81 1.46 1.70 -8.17
N HIS A 82 2.44 1.38 -9.02
CA HIS A 82 2.88 2.21 -10.15
C HIS A 82 2.66 1.56 -11.53
N LYS A 83 1.84 0.51 -11.61
CA LYS A 83 1.63 -0.24 -12.87
C LYS A 83 1.00 0.60 -13.98
N THR A 84 0.28 1.66 -13.60
CA THR A 84 -0.33 2.62 -14.52
C THR A 84 0.68 3.65 -15.02
N ILE A 85 1.79 3.83 -14.31
CA ILE A 85 2.85 4.81 -14.62
C ILE A 85 3.89 4.17 -15.53
N PHE A 86 4.35 2.95 -15.22
CA PHE A 86 5.46 2.33 -15.94
C PHE A 86 5.00 1.25 -16.92
N LYS A 87 5.46 1.33 -18.17
CA LYS A 87 5.22 0.27 -19.17
C LYS A 87 6.12 -0.95 -18.99
N SER A 88 7.28 -0.80 -18.35
CA SER A 88 8.26 -1.88 -18.13
C SER A 88 8.85 -1.82 -16.72
N THR A 89 8.69 -2.90 -15.96
CA THR A 89 9.07 -2.97 -14.53
C THR A 89 10.50 -3.46 -14.30
N THR A 90 11.08 -4.22 -15.23
CA THR A 90 12.40 -4.86 -15.08
C THR A 90 13.54 -3.85 -14.99
N LYS A 91 13.44 -2.71 -15.69
CA LYS A 91 14.44 -1.65 -15.60
C LYS A 91 14.45 -0.99 -14.21
N LEU A 92 13.31 -0.93 -13.53
CA LEU A 92 13.16 -0.14 -12.31
C LEU A 92 13.84 -0.77 -11.09
N LEU A 93 14.01 -2.09 -11.06
CA LEU A 93 14.53 -2.81 -9.89
C LEU A 93 15.94 -2.35 -9.49
N SER A 94 16.79 -2.07 -10.48
CA SER A 94 18.15 -1.53 -10.26
C SER A 94 18.18 -0.15 -9.60
N ARG A 95 17.05 0.56 -9.55
CA ARG A 95 16.91 1.93 -9.01
C ARG A 95 16.26 1.93 -7.62
N PHE A 96 15.98 0.75 -7.06
CA PHE A 96 15.35 0.64 -5.75
C PHE A 96 16.37 0.96 -4.66
N HIS A 97 16.01 1.94 -3.83
CA HIS A 97 16.76 2.26 -2.63
C HIS A 97 16.17 1.50 -1.45
N TRP A 98 17.00 0.72 -0.76
CA TRP A 98 16.59 -0.04 0.43
C TRP A 98 16.99 0.70 1.71
N THR A 99 16.12 0.68 2.71
CA THR A 99 16.42 1.13 4.07
C THR A 99 17.15 0.05 4.85
N GLN A 100 17.73 0.41 6.01
CA GLN A 100 18.37 -0.55 6.93
C GLN A 100 17.41 -1.66 7.40
N ASP A 101 16.10 -1.37 7.47
CA ASP A 101 15.04 -2.32 7.82
C ASP A 101 14.58 -3.20 6.64
N ASN A 102 15.32 -3.24 5.53
CA ASN A 102 14.94 -3.93 4.29
C ASN A 102 13.54 -3.53 3.79
N LYS A 103 13.22 -2.24 3.88
CA LYS A 103 12.03 -1.64 3.23
C LYS A 103 12.50 -0.82 2.05
N ILE A 104 11.68 -0.70 1.02
CA ILE A 104 12.01 0.21 -0.08
C ILE A 104 11.76 1.64 0.41
N ASP A 105 12.79 2.48 0.33
CA ASP A 105 12.68 3.91 0.47
C ASP A 105 12.01 4.46 -0.79
N ARG A 106 10.68 4.58 -0.73
CA ARG A 106 9.86 4.99 -1.88
C ARG A 106 10.26 6.38 -2.38
N TYR A 107 10.61 7.29 -1.48
CA TYR A 107 10.96 8.67 -1.85
C TYR A 107 12.30 8.70 -2.60
N LYS A 108 13.35 8.08 -2.06
CA LYS A 108 14.66 8.01 -2.73
C LYS A 108 14.57 7.24 -4.06
N THR A 109 13.81 6.15 -4.08
CA THR A 109 13.56 5.37 -5.30
C THR A 109 12.88 6.21 -6.37
N ALA A 110 11.80 6.93 -6.02
CA ALA A 110 11.12 7.80 -6.97
C ALA A 110 12.03 8.92 -7.50
N LYS A 111 12.80 9.57 -6.63
CA LYS A 111 13.79 10.59 -7.03
C LYS A 111 14.86 10.01 -7.97
N ALA A 112 15.38 8.82 -7.67
CA ALA A 112 16.37 8.16 -8.53
C ALA A 112 15.80 7.83 -9.92
N ILE A 113 14.55 7.37 -9.99
CA ILE A 113 13.87 7.11 -11.27
C ILE A 113 13.61 8.41 -12.04
N ILE A 114 13.19 9.48 -11.36
CA ILE A 114 12.92 10.80 -11.97
C ILE A 114 14.20 11.44 -12.51
N ALA A 115 15.35 11.22 -11.86
CA ALA A 115 16.63 11.74 -12.30
C ALA A 115 17.23 10.97 -13.51
N ASP A 116 16.64 9.85 -13.90
CA ASP A 116 17.21 8.98 -14.93
C ASP A 116 16.68 9.30 -16.33
N ASP A 117 17.55 9.83 -17.19
CA ASP A 117 17.21 10.21 -18.57
C ASP A 117 16.93 9.02 -19.49
N ASN A 118 17.20 7.77 -19.07
CA ASN A 118 16.81 6.57 -19.81
C ASN A 118 15.34 6.19 -19.63
N ILE A 119 14.61 6.86 -18.71
CA ILE A 119 13.19 6.66 -18.48
C ILE A 119 12.40 7.68 -19.32
N ASP A 120 11.29 7.23 -19.94
CA ASP A 120 10.43 8.10 -20.76
C ASP A 120 9.99 9.32 -19.94
N ILE A 121 10.15 10.52 -20.51
CA ILE A 121 9.88 11.78 -19.81
C ILE A 121 8.44 11.88 -19.29
N ARG A 122 7.48 11.22 -19.93
CA ARG A 122 6.10 11.14 -19.45
C ARG A 122 5.98 10.28 -18.20
N GLU A 123 6.69 9.13 -18.15
CA GLU A 123 6.71 8.29 -16.95
C GLU A 123 7.36 9.03 -15.78
N ARG A 124 8.43 9.79 -16.04
CA ARG A 124 9.06 10.68 -15.05
C ARG A 124 8.10 11.77 -14.57
N PHE A 125 7.35 12.40 -15.47
CA PHE A 125 6.34 13.41 -15.13
C PHE A 125 5.21 12.83 -14.27
N LEU A 126 4.66 11.69 -14.66
CA LEU A 126 3.62 10.98 -13.91
C LEU A 126 4.13 10.60 -12.52
N LEU A 127 5.35 10.08 -12.40
CA LEU A 127 5.95 9.72 -11.12
C LEU A 127 6.17 10.95 -10.22
N ALA A 128 6.74 12.02 -10.76
CA ALA A 128 6.93 13.27 -10.04
C ALA A 128 5.60 13.85 -9.54
N SER A 129 4.55 13.80 -10.37
CA SER A 129 3.19 14.22 -10.04
C SER A 129 2.58 13.36 -8.94
N HIS A 130 2.72 12.04 -9.05
CA HIS A 130 2.20 11.08 -8.09
C HIS A 130 2.84 11.29 -6.70
N TYR A 131 4.17 11.50 -6.65
CA TYR A 131 4.90 11.78 -5.40
C TYR A 131 4.85 13.24 -4.95
N CYS A 132 4.20 14.11 -5.73
CA CYS A 132 4.09 15.53 -5.45
C CYS A 132 5.45 16.26 -5.32
N PHE A 133 6.42 15.91 -6.17
CA PHE A 133 7.71 16.58 -6.24
C PHE A 133 7.62 17.84 -7.08
N GLN A 134 7.11 18.90 -6.47
CA GLN A 134 6.77 20.16 -7.14
C GLN A 134 7.87 20.68 -8.07
N GLU A 135 9.13 20.74 -7.62
CA GLU A 135 10.22 21.26 -8.45
C GLU A 135 10.50 20.36 -9.67
N ASP A 136 10.44 19.04 -9.49
CA ASP A 136 10.61 18.09 -10.59
C ASP A 136 9.43 18.18 -11.57
N VAL A 137 8.19 18.33 -11.07
CA VAL A 137 7.00 18.47 -11.90
C VAL A 137 7.11 19.69 -12.81
N ILE A 138 7.52 20.85 -12.27
CA ILE A 138 7.73 22.07 -13.07
C ILE A 138 8.83 21.83 -14.11
N SER A 139 10.01 21.41 -13.65
CA SER A 139 11.17 21.28 -14.54
C SER A 139 10.92 20.29 -15.69
N ILE A 140 10.25 19.17 -15.41
CA ILE A 140 9.88 18.20 -16.45
C ILE A 140 8.82 18.80 -17.38
N TRP A 141 7.80 19.48 -16.84
CA TRP A 141 6.75 20.12 -17.65
C TRP A 141 7.31 21.13 -18.65
N GLU A 142 8.30 21.92 -18.26
CA GLU A 142 8.97 22.88 -19.13
C GLU A 142 9.65 22.21 -20.33
N ILE A 143 10.20 21.01 -20.13
CA ILE A 143 10.93 20.25 -21.15
C ILE A 143 10.00 19.42 -22.05
N LEU A 144 8.80 19.08 -21.60
CA LEU A 144 7.82 18.34 -22.42
C LEU A 144 7.47 19.09 -23.71
N ASP A 145 7.38 18.36 -24.81
CA ASP A 145 6.92 18.89 -26.09
C ASP A 145 5.39 19.11 -26.11
N ASP A 146 4.90 19.86 -27.10
CA ASP A 146 3.47 20.19 -27.21
C ASP A 146 2.59 18.94 -27.40
N ALA A 147 3.06 17.90 -28.08
CA ALA A 147 2.29 16.67 -28.26
C ALA A 147 2.12 15.92 -26.94
N GLN A 148 3.17 15.88 -26.11
CA GLN A 148 3.17 15.29 -24.78
C GLN A 148 2.30 16.11 -23.81
N LYS A 149 2.39 17.44 -23.83
CA LYS A 149 1.51 18.32 -23.03
C LYS A 149 0.04 18.14 -23.41
N ASN A 150 -0.24 18.10 -24.71
CA ASN A 150 -1.59 17.85 -25.23
C ASN A 150 -2.13 16.46 -24.86
N PHE A 151 -1.26 15.45 -24.75
CA PHE A 151 -1.65 14.13 -24.24
C PHE A 151 -2.17 14.25 -22.81
N PHE A 152 -1.41 14.87 -21.91
CA PHE A 152 -1.82 15.01 -20.51
C PHE A 152 -3.07 15.87 -20.34
N GLN A 153 -3.23 16.95 -21.11
CA GLN A 153 -4.43 17.80 -21.07
C GLN A 153 -5.72 17.10 -21.47
N LYS A 154 -5.64 16.00 -22.23
CA LYS A 154 -6.79 15.22 -22.72
C LYS A 154 -7.08 13.99 -21.86
N CYS A 155 -6.20 13.65 -20.93
CA CYS A 155 -6.38 12.47 -20.09
C CYS A 155 -7.18 12.82 -18.83
N ASP A 156 -8.18 11.99 -18.52
CA ASP A 156 -8.95 12.08 -17.26
C ASP A 156 -8.20 11.47 -16.07
N PHE A 157 -6.95 11.90 -15.84
CA PHE A 157 -6.22 11.49 -14.64
C PHE A 157 -6.39 12.50 -13.52
N ASN A 158 -6.91 12.06 -12.36
CA ASN A 158 -7.32 12.96 -11.28
C ASN A 158 -6.18 13.81 -10.68
N ILE A 159 -4.96 13.27 -10.54
CA ILE A 159 -3.86 14.04 -9.92
C ILE A 159 -3.00 14.77 -10.95
N GLU A 160 -2.73 14.13 -12.07
CA GLU A 160 -1.86 14.68 -13.12
C GLU A 160 -2.54 15.82 -13.84
N GLN A 161 -3.87 15.79 -14.02
CA GLN A 161 -4.60 16.93 -14.55
C GLN A 161 -4.52 18.15 -13.62
N LYS A 162 -4.41 17.95 -12.31
CA LYS A 162 -4.23 19.05 -11.35
C LYS A 162 -2.85 19.67 -11.49
N TRP A 163 -1.81 18.85 -11.60
CA TRP A 163 -0.46 19.31 -11.89
C TRP A 163 -0.34 19.99 -13.27
N VAL A 164 -0.99 19.46 -14.30
CA VAL A 164 -1.07 20.07 -15.64
C VAL A 164 -1.76 21.42 -15.60
N ASN A 165 -2.91 21.50 -14.91
CA ASN A 165 -3.66 22.74 -14.77
C ASN A 165 -2.85 23.81 -14.03
N TRP A 166 -2.04 23.38 -13.08
CA TRP A 166 -1.14 24.24 -12.33
C TRP A 166 0.05 24.69 -13.18
N ALA A 167 0.87 23.74 -13.64
CA ALA A 167 2.12 24.02 -14.36
C ALA A 167 1.87 24.70 -15.72
N GLY A 168 0.74 24.40 -16.38
CA GLY A 168 0.39 24.96 -17.69
C GLY A 168 -0.27 26.34 -17.64
N TYR A 169 -1.03 26.65 -16.59
CA TYR A 169 -1.83 27.89 -16.53
C TYR A 169 -1.43 28.83 -15.39
N GLY A 170 -0.42 28.49 -14.59
CA GLY A 170 0.05 29.32 -13.49
C GLY A 170 -1.02 29.60 -12.43
N ARG A 171 -1.98 28.68 -12.26
CA ARG A 171 -3.01 28.79 -11.22
C ARG A 171 -2.39 28.60 -9.84
N ASP A 172 -3.08 29.02 -8.78
CA ASP A 172 -2.69 28.63 -7.42
C ASP A 172 -3.02 27.14 -7.20
N ILE A 173 -2.12 26.42 -6.52
CA ILE A 173 -2.37 25.03 -6.14
C ILE A 173 -3.38 25.01 -4.99
N ASP A 174 -4.48 24.30 -5.21
CA ASP A 174 -5.34 23.84 -4.13
C ASP A 174 -4.68 22.63 -3.44
N TRP A 175 -3.98 22.89 -2.33
CA TRP A 175 -3.29 21.86 -1.57
C TRP A 175 -4.25 20.87 -0.90
N GLU A 176 -5.46 21.31 -0.54
CA GLU A 176 -6.51 20.43 0.00
C GLU A 176 -6.87 19.39 -1.07
N GLU A 177 -7.02 19.82 -2.31
CA GLU A 177 -7.31 18.94 -3.43
C GLU A 177 -6.16 17.97 -3.75
N ILE A 178 -4.91 18.44 -3.78
CA ILE A 178 -3.76 17.54 -3.99
C ILE A 178 -3.64 16.51 -2.86
N ALA A 179 -3.84 16.94 -1.61
CA ALA A 179 -3.84 16.03 -0.47
C ALA A 179 -4.91 14.95 -0.64
N LEU A 180 -6.09 15.29 -1.16
CA LEU A 180 -7.23 14.37 -1.37
C LEU A 180 -7.02 13.31 -2.46
N VAL A 181 -6.00 13.45 -3.33
CA VAL A 181 -5.82 12.55 -4.48
C VAL A 181 -4.51 11.75 -4.49
N SER A 182 -3.51 12.05 -3.64
CA SER A 182 -2.28 11.24 -3.54
C SER A 182 -1.75 11.06 -2.14
N ARG A 183 -1.35 9.82 -1.83
CA ARG A 183 -0.75 9.41 -0.56
C ARG A 183 0.40 10.31 -0.16
N PHE A 184 1.23 10.61 -1.14
CA PHE A 184 2.39 11.43 -0.95
C PHE A 184 1.98 12.90 -0.76
N GLY A 185 0.88 13.31 -1.40
CA GLY A 185 0.19 14.56 -1.13
C GLY A 185 -0.28 14.67 0.32
N VAL A 186 -0.94 13.64 0.88
CA VAL A 186 -1.34 13.60 2.29
C VAL A 186 -0.12 13.78 3.19
N GLN A 187 0.92 12.98 3.00
CA GLN A 187 2.11 13.05 3.85
C GLN A 187 2.80 14.42 3.81
N ARG A 188 2.80 15.08 2.66
CA ARG A 188 3.53 16.34 2.43
C ARG A 188 2.72 17.58 2.79
N TYR A 189 1.42 17.58 2.52
CA TYR A 189 0.58 18.77 2.59
C TYR A 189 -0.44 18.74 3.72
N PHE A 190 -0.86 17.57 4.21
CA PHE A 190 -1.78 17.49 5.35
C PHE A 190 -1.30 18.27 6.59
N PRO A 191 0.01 18.27 6.96
CA PRO A 191 0.49 19.08 8.08
C PRO A 191 0.44 20.59 7.85
N LYS A 192 0.26 21.04 6.60
CA LYS A 192 0.18 22.45 6.21
C LYS A 192 -1.26 22.94 6.06
N LEU A 193 -2.24 22.04 6.09
CA LEU A 193 -3.65 22.37 5.99
C LEU A 193 -4.14 23.01 7.29
N GLU A 194 -5.06 23.96 7.16
CA GLU A 194 -5.77 24.56 8.28
C GLU A 194 -6.65 23.51 8.98
N ARG A 195 -7.03 23.77 10.23
CA ARG A 195 -7.89 22.85 11.01
C ARG A 195 -9.11 22.38 10.24
N GLU A 196 -9.87 23.29 9.64
CA GLU A 196 -11.11 22.95 8.95
C GLU A 196 -10.87 22.08 7.72
N GLU A 197 -9.79 22.35 6.98
CA GLU A 197 -9.35 21.56 5.82
C GLU A 197 -8.95 20.15 6.23
N ARG A 198 -8.17 20.00 7.31
CA ARG A 198 -7.79 18.68 7.87
C ARG A 198 -9.02 17.86 8.25
N LEU A 199 -9.99 18.50 8.91
CA LEU A 199 -11.24 17.83 9.30
C LEU A 199 -12.11 17.48 8.10
N ARG A 200 -12.21 18.34 7.07
CA ARG A 200 -12.90 18.04 5.82
C ARG A 200 -12.24 16.88 5.09
N HIS A 201 -10.92 16.90 4.97
CA HIS A 201 -10.13 15.85 4.35
C HIS A 201 -10.42 14.48 4.98
N LEU A 202 -10.41 14.39 6.31
CA LEU A 202 -10.70 13.15 7.03
C LEU A 202 -12.18 12.72 6.97
N LYS A 203 -13.13 13.65 6.86
CA LYS A 203 -14.55 13.31 6.60
C LYS A 203 -14.77 12.79 5.19
N CYS A 204 -14.00 13.31 4.24
CA CYS A 204 -13.98 12.87 2.85
C CYS A 204 -13.22 11.56 2.65
N TYR A 205 -12.70 10.94 3.72
CA TYR A 205 -12.14 9.59 3.74
C TYR A 205 -13.24 8.56 3.40
N LYS A 206 -13.64 8.54 2.12
CA LYS A 206 -14.57 7.59 1.55
C LYS A 206 -13.78 6.40 1.03
N ARG A 207 -14.36 5.22 1.26
CA ARG A 207 -13.88 3.93 0.80
C ARG A 207 -13.59 3.97 -0.70
N GLY A 208 -12.32 3.77 -1.08
CA GLY A 208 -11.90 3.60 -2.47
C GLY A 208 -10.61 4.32 -2.85
N ILE A 209 -10.31 5.47 -2.23
CA ILE A 209 -9.09 6.25 -2.55
C ILE A 209 -7.95 5.94 -1.56
N TRP A 210 -8.30 5.58 -0.33
CA TRP A 210 -7.35 5.46 0.79
C TRP A 210 -7.61 4.18 1.59
N ASN A 211 -6.96 3.08 1.19
CA ASN A 211 -6.99 1.81 1.93
C ASN A 211 -5.72 1.60 2.77
N ASP A 212 -5.00 2.67 3.12
CA ASP A 212 -3.76 2.53 3.87
C ASP A 212 -3.88 3.10 5.29
N TYR A 213 -3.99 2.19 6.25
CA TYR A 213 -3.92 2.50 7.68
C TYR A 213 -2.78 3.42 8.07
N HIS A 214 -1.62 3.31 7.42
CA HIS A 214 -0.48 4.16 7.75
C HIS A 214 -0.76 5.63 7.42
N GLU A 215 -1.61 5.92 6.43
CA GLU A 215 -2.02 7.31 6.13
C GLU A 215 -2.98 7.84 7.16
N LEU A 216 -4.02 7.06 7.54
CA LEU A 216 -4.93 7.48 8.61
C LEU A 216 -4.16 7.68 9.92
N GLN A 217 -3.26 6.75 10.27
CA GLN A 217 -2.43 6.86 11.46
C GLN A 217 -1.53 8.10 11.40
N PHE A 218 -0.94 8.39 10.24
CA PHE A 218 -0.16 9.60 10.04
C PHE A 218 -1.03 10.85 10.25
N CYS A 219 -2.19 10.95 9.59
CA CYS A 219 -3.08 12.09 9.75
C CYS A 219 -3.50 12.30 11.20
N LEU A 220 -3.92 11.23 11.89
CA LEU A 220 -4.29 11.29 13.31
C LEU A 220 -3.12 11.75 14.20
N SER A 221 -1.87 11.36 13.88
CA SER A 221 -0.69 11.79 14.65
C SER A 221 -0.37 13.28 14.54
N ILE A 222 -0.85 13.94 13.47
CA ILE A 222 -0.67 15.37 13.22
C ILE A 222 -1.76 16.22 13.88
N LEU A 223 -2.91 15.62 14.19
CA LEU A 223 -4.03 16.31 14.84
C LEU A 223 -3.77 16.50 16.34
N ASP A 224 -4.26 17.61 16.89
CA ASP A 224 -4.31 17.80 18.34
C ASP A 224 -5.37 16.88 19.00
N GLN A 225 -5.36 16.77 20.34
CA GLN A 225 -6.27 15.88 21.06
C GLN A 225 -7.76 16.22 20.85
N ASN A 226 -8.11 17.50 20.68
CA ASN A 226 -9.48 17.93 20.45
C ASN A 226 -9.92 17.59 19.03
N GLU A 227 -9.04 17.78 18.05
CA GLU A 227 -9.27 17.38 16.65
C GLU A 227 -9.41 15.86 16.50
N GLN A 228 -8.54 15.09 17.16
CA GLN A 228 -8.65 13.63 17.19
C GLN A 228 -9.99 13.19 17.77
N LYS A 229 -10.38 13.72 18.93
CA LYS A 229 -11.67 13.42 19.56
C LYS A 229 -12.83 13.76 18.64
N GLU A 230 -12.81 14.92 18.00
CA GLU A 230 -13.85 15.33 17.05
C GLU A 230 -13.96 14.38 15.85
N ILE A 231 -12.84 13.88 15.33
CA ILE A 231 -12.81 12.91 14.24
C ILE A 231 -13.32 11.53 14.69
N LEU A 232 -12.92 11.06 15.87
CA LEU A 232 -13.42 9.81 16.45
C LEU A 232 -14.95 9.87 16.66
N GLU A 233 -15.46 11.03 17.08
CA GLU A 233 -16.90 11.29 17.26
C GLU A 233 -17.67 11.32 15.94
N LYS A 234 -17.14 12.00 14.91
CA LYS A 234 -17.87 12.24 13.66
C LYS A 234 -17.71 11.12 12.64
N CYS A 235 -16.62 10.36 12.70
CA CYS A 235 -16.26 9.35 11.70
C CYS A 235 -15.86 7.99 12.29
N PRO A 236 -16.55 7.46 13.32
CA PRO A 236 -16.14 6.22 13.99
C PRO A 236 -16.17 5.02 13.04
N PHE A 237 -17.14 5.00 12.12
CA PHE A 237 -17.27 3.93 11.13
C PHE A 237 -16.09 3.91 10.14
N GLN A 238 -15.74 5.05 9.56
CA GLN A 238 -14.64 5.18 8.58
C GLN A 238 -13.31 4.78 9.21
N ILE A 239 -13.08 5.18 10.47
CA ILE A 239 -11.87 4.81 11.20
C ILE A 239 -11.82 3.30 11.39
N LEU A 240 -12.91 2.66 11.85
CA LEU A 240 -12.94 1.21 12.04
C LEU A 240 -12.73 0.41 10.77
N GLN A 241 -13.25 0.88 9.64
CA GLN A 241 -13.06 0.22 8.35
C GLN A 241 -11.57 0.02 8.02
N VAL A 242 -10.73 0.99 8.34
CA VAL A 242 -9.28 0.93 8.09
C VAL A 242 -8.59 -0.17 8.91
N PHE A 243 -9.11 -0.48 10.08
CA PHE A 243 -8.59 -1.58 10.92
C PHE A 243 -9.10 -2.96 10.48
N LEU A 244 -9.98 -3.05 9.48
CA LEU A 244 -10.39 -4.34 8.91
C LEU A 244 -9.33 -4.91 7.96
N ASP A 245 -8.41 -4.07 7.47
CA ASP A 245 -7.38 -4.48 6.53
C ASP A 245 -6.22 -5.23 7.22
N TRP A 246 -5.70 -6.24 6.54
CA TRP A 246 -4.50 -6.95 6.97
C TRP A 246 -3.26 -6.04 6.86
N PRO A 247 -2.34 -6.02 7.85
CA PRO A 247 -2.27 -6.86 9.07
C PRO A 247 -2.82 -6.18 10.34
N ILE A 248 -3.58 -5.10 10.22
CA ILE A 248 -3.82 -4.19 11.35
C ILE A 248 -4.98 -4.61 12.26
N HIS A 249 -5.79 -5.55 11.80
CA HIS A 249 -6.94 -6.12 12.51
C HIS A 249 -6.67 -6.58 13.96
N GLU A 250 -5.43 -6.88 14.36
CA GLU A 250 -5.11 -7.21 15.76
C GLU A 250 -5.48 -6.07 16.71
N LYS A 251 -5.36 -4.83 16.24
CA LYS A 251 -5.73 -3.62 16.98
C LYS A 251 -7.21 -3.27 16.86
N LEU A 252 -7.97 -3.98 16.01
CA LEU A 252 -9.37 -3.65 15.74
C LEU A 252 -10.17 -3.62 17.03
N LEU A 253 -9.99 -4.63 17.89
CA LEU A 253 -10.76 -4.72 19.14
C LEU A 253 -10.47 -3.57 20.10
N ASP A 254 -9.24 -3.09 20.17
CA ASP A 254 -8.86 -1.95 21.00
C ASP A 254 -9.48 -0.65 20.48
N VAL A 255 -9.47 -0.50 19.15
CA VAL A 255 -10.04 0.67 18.48
C VAL A 255 -11.57 0.65 18.55
N VAL A 256 -12.20 -0.52 18.51
CA VAL A 256 -13.65 -0.65 18.73
C VAL A 256 -14.02 -0.20 20.13
N GLU A 257 -13.27 -0.56 21.17
CA GLU A 257 -13.55 -0.08 22.53
C GLU A 257 -13.46 1.45 22.62
N LEU A 258 -12.44 2.04 21.99
CA LEU A 258 -12.27 3.48 21.92
C LEU A 258 -13.44 4.18 21.20
N LEU A 259 -13.93 3.58 20.12
CA LEU A 259 -14.97 4.16 19.26
C LEU A 259 -16.38 3.78 19.70
N TRP A 260 -16.53 2.87 20.65
CA TRP A 260 -17.82 2.34 21.10
C TRP A 260 -18.84 3.42 21.45
N PRO A 261 -18.49 4.48 22.22
CA PRO A 261 -19.44 5.52 22.60
C PRO A 261 -20.02 6.30 21.40
N TYR A 262 -19.36 6.23 20.25
CA TYR A 262 -19.67 7.00 19.05
C TYR A 262 -20.34 6.15 17.96
N LEU A 263 -20.34 4.82 18.10
CA LEU A 263 -20.94 3.92 17.13
C LEU A 263 -22.45 3.86 17.28
N THR A 264 -23.15 4.16 16.19
CA THR A 264 -24.58 3.84 16.06
C THR A 264 -24.76 2.35 15.80
N GLU A 265 -25.94 1.82 16.10
CA GLU A 265 -26.31 0.44 15.79
C GLU A 265 -26.12 0.13 14.29
N GLN A 266 -26.56 1.04 13.43
CA GLN A 266 -26.41 0.89 11.98
C GLN A 266 -24.94 0.81 11.55
N ASN A 267 -24.06 1.64 12.12
CA ASN A 267 -22.63 1.60 11.84
C ASN A 267 -22.02 0.27 12.28
N PHE A 268 -22.41 -0.21 13.47
CA PHE A 268 -21.94 -1.48 13.99
C PHE A 268 -22.37 -2.66 13.10
N LEU A 269 -23.65 -2.72 12.70
CA LEU A 269 -24.16 -3.73 11.77
C LEU A 269 -23.43 -3.70 10.44
N HIS A 270 -23.17 -2.50 9.91
CA HIS A 270 -22.41 -2.35 8.69
C HIS A 270 -20.98 -2.90 8.85
N ILE A 271 -20.31 -2.66 9.97
CA ILE A 271 -18.96 -3.21 10.24
C ILE A 271 -18.99 -4.74 10.26
N LEU A 272 -19.97 -5.35 10.95
CA LEU A 272 -20.12 -6.81 10.96
C LEU A 272 -20.33 -7.35 9.54
N TYR A 273 -21.20 -6.70 8.76
CA TYR A 273 -21.42 -7.05 7.36
C TYR A 273 -20.11 -6.97 6.56
N LEU A 274 -19.29 -5.94 6.77
CA LEU A 274 -18.00 -5.80 6.07
C LEU A 274 -17.00 -6.90 6.45
N ILE A 275 -16.91 -7.25 7.73
CA ILE A 275 -16.06 -8.35 8.18
C ILE A 275 -16.47 -9.66 7.51
N LEU A 276 -17.77 -9.97 7.51
CA LEU A 276 -18.32 -11.17 6.89
C LEU A 276 -18.13 -11.17 5.37
N TYR A 277 -18.33 -10.02 4.74
CA TYR A 277 -18.13 -9.84 3.31
C TYR A 277 -16.65 -10.01 2.91
N GLN A 278 -15.71 -9.43 3.67
CA GLN A 278 -14.28 -9.63 3.46
C GLN A 278 -13.88 -11.10 3.63
N LYS A 279 -14.40 -11.78 4.67
CA LYS A 279 -14.19 -13.22 4.87
C LYS A 279 -14.64 -14.02 3.64
N ARG A 280 -15.79 -13.68 3.07
CA ARG A 280 -16.35 -14.37 1.89
C ARG A 280 -15.55 -14.12 0.62
N LEU A 281 -15.12 -12.88 0.37
CA LEU A 281 -14.47 -12.53 -0.89
C LEU A 281 -13.05 -13.07 -1.02
N PHE A 282 -12.29 -13.02 0.06
CA PHE A 282 -10.84 -13.13 -0.04
C PHE A 282 -10.26 -14.42 0.51
N TYR A 283 -11.09 -15.34 1.03
CA TYR A 283 -10.66 -16.63 1.60
C TYR A 283 -9.37 -16.50 2.42
N TRP A 284 -9.27 -15.48 3.28
CA TRP A 284 -8.03 -15.22 4.01
C TRP A 284 -7.72 -16.40 4.95
N ILE A 285 -6.81 -17.28 4.52
CA ILE A 285 -6.41 -18.52 5.20
C ILE A 285 -5.70 -18.26 6.55
N GLY A 286 -5.33 -17.00 6.84
CA GLY A 286 -4.56 -16.67 8.04
C GLY A 286 -5.34 -16.06 9.20
N TYR A 287 -6.64 -15.78 9.06
CA TYR A 287 -7.31 -14.95 10.05
C TYR A 287 -8.71 -15.39 10.49
N ASP A 288 -8.89 -15.45 11.81
CA ASP A 288 -10.14 -15.86 12.44
C ASP A 288 -11.11 -14.68 12.62
N TYR A 289 -11.62 -14.20 11.49
CA TYR A 289 -12.69 -13.21 11.45
C TYR A 289 -13.94 -13.67 12.24
N VAL A 290 -14.15 -14.98 12.41
CA VAL A 290 -15.24 -15.51 13.23
C VAL A 290 -15.00 -15.16 14.70
N THR A 291 -13.78 -15.36 15.20
CA THR A 291 -13.41 -14.96 16.56
C THR A 291 -13.56 -13.46 16.77
N ILE A 292 -13.16 -12.61 15.80
CA ILE A 292 -13.41 -11.16 15.89
C ILE A 292 -14.92 -10.89 15.98
N VAL A 293 -15.72 -11.43 15.06
CA VAL A 293 -17.18 -11.22 15.06
C VAL A 293 -17.80 -11.67 16.37
N ILE A 294 -17.41 -12.84 16.92
CA ILE A 294 -17.89 -13.34 18.20
C ILE A 294 -17.49 -12.40 19.35
N LYS A 295 -16.24 -11.92 19.37
CA LYS A 295 -15.77 -10.99 20.41
C LYS A 295 -16.51 -9.66 20.35
N LEU A 296 -16.69 -9.10 19.16
CA LEU A 296 -17.49 -7.89 18.94
C LEU A 296 -18.94 -8.11 19.36
N TRP A 297 -19.52 -9.25 18.98
CA TRP A 297 -20.90 -9.61 19.30
C TRP A 297 -21.12 -9.76 20.81
N LYS A 298 -20.18 -10.35 21.56
CA LYS A 298 -20.29 -10.50 23.01
C LYS A 298 -20.23 -9.17 23.77
N ARG A 299 -19.62 -8.14 23.20
CA ARG A 299 -19.52 -6.79 23.78
C ARG A 299 -20.80 -5.98 23.59
N VAL A 300 -21.62 -6.38 22.63
CA VAL A 300 -22.95 -5.83 22.42
C VAL A 300 -23.87 -6.30 23.56
N SER A 301 -24.12 -5.42 24.54
CA SER A 301 -25.22 -5.56 25.50
C SER A 301 -26.55 -5.03 24.92
N PHE A 302 -26.79 -5.19 23.60
CA PHE A 302 -28.01 -4.68 22.96
C PHE A 302 -29.14 -5.73 22.96
N PRO A 303 -30.38 -5.33 23.24
CA PRO A 303 -31.55 -6.21 23.24
C PRO A 303 -32.15 -6.33 21.82
N TYR A 304 -31.47 -7.00 20.89
CA TYR A 304 -32.06 -7.25 19.55
C TYR A 304 -32.25 -8.73 19.29
N SER A 305 -33.49 -9.18 19.48
CA SER A 305 -34.02 -10.46 19.02
C SER A 305 -34.01 -10.62 17.50
N ILE A 306 -33.92 -9.52 16.75
CA ILE A 306 -34.03 -9.47 15.28
C ILE A 306 -32.79 -10.07 14.59
N LEU A 307 -31.59 -9.86 15.12
CA LEU A 307 -30.35 -10.35 14.50
C LEU A 307 -30.03 -11.81 14.81
N ARG A 308 -30.67 -12.40 15.82
CA ARG A 308 -30.47 -13.80 16.21
C ARG A 308 -30.85 -14.77 15.08
N ARG A 309 -31.76 -14.37 14.18
CA ARG A 309 -32.21 -15.20 13.05
C ARG A 309 -31.23 -15.23 11.88
N GLU A 310 -30.54 -14.13 11.59
CA GLU A 310 -29.64 -14.08 10.42
C GLU A 310 -28.28 -14.75 10.68
N ILE A 311 -27.83 -14.78 11.95
CA ILE A 311 -26.55 -15.39 12.32
C ILE A 311 -26.63 -16.91 12.46
N GLN A 312 -27.81 -17.51 12.70
CA GLN A 312 -27.95 -18.99 12.73
C GLN A 312 -27.61 -19.68 11.40
N ILE A 313 -27.39 -18.92 10.34
CA ILE A 313 -27.08 -19.40 8.98
C ILE A 313 -25.56 -19.34 8.70
N ILE A 314 -24.78 -18.64 9.53
CA ILE A 314 -23.31 -18.50 9.43
C ILE A 314 -22.65 -19.48 10.39
#